data_AF-A0A1I1GRJ5-F1
#
_entry.id   AF-A0A1I1GRJ5-F1
#
_cell.length_a   1.000
_cell.length_b   1.000
_cell.length_c   1.000
_cell.angle_alpha   90.00
_cell.angle_beta   90.00
_cell.angle_gamma   90.00
#
_symmetry.space_group_name_H-M   'P 1'
#
loop_
_entity.id
_entity.type
_entity.pdbx_description
1 polymer ?
#
loop_
_entity_poly.entity_id
_entity_poly.type
_entity_poly.pdbx_seq_one_letter_code
_entity_poly.pdbx_strand_id
1 'polypeptide(L)'
;MNTSKDFIKFRQYIRTQNLKVNEQYLLELFFEYTSIQYGYAFPKFSDIMSSFNTTSKNRISSTIKKLEKKGLIKVDRDHTNNRYYVVNIELFINQGKSNDKNGNKPTKEIEGQVSIEELTPEESKVIELTSFTPNQSRRLLELSKNKLDKVYRIRRVCPR
;
A
#
# COMPACT_ATOMS: atom_id res chain seq x y z
N MET A 1 12.87 0.81 1.65
CA MET A 1 11.58 0.76 2.38
C MET A 1 11.57 1.88 3.40
N ASN A 2 10.54 2.73 3.44
CA ASN A 2 10.23 3.48 4.66
C ASN A 2 9.54 2.49 5.60
N THR A 3 10.34 1.55 6.12
CA THR A 3 9.92 0.28 6.75
C THR A 3 8.79 0.46 7.75
N SER A 4 8.84 1.52 8.56
CA SER A 4 7.80 1.78 9.56
C SER A 4 6.46 2.23 8.97
N LYS A 5 6.44 3.08 7.93
CA LYS A 5 5.19 3.60 7.36
C LYS A 5 4.45 2.52 6.57
N ASP A 6 5.17 1.76 5.77
CA ASP A 6 4.61 0.68 4.95
C ASP A 6 4.06 -0.44 5.86
N PHE A 7 4.78 -0.77 6.95
CA PHE A 7 4.32 -1.72 7.96
C PHE A 7 3.05 -1.25 8.70
N ILE A 8 2.95 0.03 9.06
CA ILE A 8 1.76 0.58 9.72
C ILE A 8 0.54 0.47 8.79
N LYS A 9 0.69 0.84 7.51
CA LYS A 9 -0.39 0.72 6.51
C LYS A 9 -0.83 -0.73 6.35
N PHE A 10 0.13 -1.65 6.26
CA PHE A 10 -0.16 -3.08 6.15
C PHE A 10 -0.89 -3.62 7.40
N ARG A 11 -0.46 -3.22 8.60
CA ARG A 11 -1.18 -3.58 9.84
C ARG A 11 -2.59 -3.02 9.91
N GLN A 12 -2.80 -1.79 9.45
CA GLN A 12 -4.16 -1.22 9.35
C GLN A 12 -5.03 -2.04 8.40
N TYR A 13 -4.50 -2.42 7.23
CA TYR A 13 -5.20 -3.30 6.29
C TYR A 13 -5.54 -4.66 6.92
N ILE A 14 -4.60 -5.33 7.59
CA ILE A 14 -4.86 -6.60 8.28
C ILE A 14 -6.00 -6.48 9.29
N ARG A 15 -6.07 -5.37 10.04
CA ARG A 15 -7.13 -5.14 11.04
C ARG A 15 -8.52 -4.99 10.42
N THR A 16 -8.62 -4.56 9.17
CA THR A 16 -9.91 -4.55 8.46
C THR A 16 -10.38 -5.96 8.08
N GLN A 17 -9.46 -6.93 8.06
CA GLN A 17 -9.76 -8.31 7.72
C GLN A 17 -10.22 -9.09 8.95
N ASN A 18 -11.21 -9.97 8.76
CA ASN A 18 -11.69 -10.85 9.82
C ASN A 18 -10.71 -12.03 10.02
N LEU A 19 -9.62 -11.77 10.76
CA LEU A 19 -8.51 -12.68 11.00
C LEU A 19 -8.30 -12.91 12.49
N LYS A 20 -7.92 -14.14 12.86
CA LYS A 20 -7.50 -14.45 14.23
C LYS A 20 -6.13 -13.86 14.54
N VAL A 21 -5.83 -13.62 15.81
CA VAL A 21 -4.53 -13.05 16.24
C VAL A 21 -3.33 -13.81 15.66
N ASN A 22 -3.36 -15.15 15.66
CA ASN A 22 -2.29 -15.97 15.07
C ASN A 22 -2.16 -15.80 13.55
N GLU A 23 -3.28 -15.57 12.84
CA GLU A 23 -3.29 -15.36 11.39
C GLU A 23 -2.74 -13.96 11.05
N GLN A 24 -3.14 -12.95 11.83
CA GLN A 24 -2.61 -11.58 11.71
C GLN A 24 -1.09 -11.56 11.94
N TYR A 25 -0.63 -12.17 13.03
CA TYR A 25 0.80 -12.22 13.37
C TYR A 25 1.62 -12.94 12.30
N LEU A 26 1.09 -14.01 11.70
CA LEU A 26 1.80 -14.74 10.63
C LEU A 26 1.95 -13.89 9.36
N LEU A 27 0.92 -13.10 9.02
CA LEU A 27 0.97 -12.17 7.90
C LEU A 27 1.96 -11.03 8.15
N GLU A 28 1.99 -10.48 9.36
CA GLU A 28 2.97 -9.48 9.76
C GLU A 28 4.39 -10.01 9.61
N LEU A 29 4.65 -11.24 10.08
CA LEU A 29 5.93 -11.92 9.92
C LEU A 29 6.30 -12.08 8.44
N PHE A 30 5.40 -12.58 7.60
CA PHE A 30 5.70 -12.73 6.17
C PHE A 30 5.98 -11.39 5.51
N PHE A 31 5.25 -10.34 5.85
CA PHE A 31 5.51 -9.01 5.30
C PHE A 31 6.87 -8.47 5.74
N GLU A 32 7.25 -8.65 7.00
CA GLU A 32 8.56 -8.25 7.53
C GLU A 32 9.73 -8.96 6.82
N TYR A 33 9.58 -10.27 6.58
CA TYR A 33 10.58 -11.08 5.89
C TYR A 33 10.50 -11.02 4.36
N THR A 34 9.58 -10.22 3.79
CA THR A 34 9.47 -10.12 2.33
C THR A 34 10.63 -9.29 1.77
N SER A 35 11.41 -9.91 0.88
CA SER A 35 12.43 -9.18 0.14
C SER A 35 11.80 -8.37 -1.00
N ILE A 36 12.09 -7.08 -1.06
CA ILE A 36 11.60 -6.17 -2.12
C ILE A 36 12.01 -6.67 -3.50
N GLN A 37 13.23 -7.20 -3.63
CA GLN A 37 13.79 -7.63 -4.90
C GLN A 37 13.07 -8.84 -5.48
N TYR A 38 12.60 -9.73 -4.62
CA TYR A 38 12.03 -11.01 -5.02
C TYR A 38 10.50 -11.04 -4.91
N GLY A 39 9.90 -10.14 -4.14
CA GLY A 39 8.45 -10.08 -3.92
C GLY A 39 7.88 -11.22 -3.06
N TYR A 40 8.74 -12.01 -2.41
CA TYR A 40 8.35 -13.10 -1.52
C TYR A 40 9.19 -13.16 -0.25
N ALA A 41 8.61 -13.78 0.77
CA ALA A 41 9.28 -14.16 2.01
C ALA A 41 9.71 -15.62 1.94
N PHE A 42 10.89 -15.92 2.50
CA PHE A 42 11.43 -17.29 2.57
C PHE A 42 11.94 -17.66 3.97
N PRO A 43 11.22 -17.32 5.06
CA PRO A 43 11.65 -17.71 6.41
C PRO A 43 11.69 -19.24 6.53
N LYS A 44 12.69 -19.75 7.26
CA LYS A 44 12.73 -21.18 7.58
C LYS A 44 11.61 -21.50 8.55
N PHE A 45 11.12 -22.74 8.48
CA PHE A 45 10.03 -23.16 9.35
C PHE A 45 10.41 -23.08 10.85
N SER A 46 11.69 -23.32 11.17
CA SER A 46 12.26 -23.12 12.51
C SER A 46 12.09 -21.68 13.01
N ASP A 47 12.28 -20.70 12.13
CA ASP A 47 12.28 -19.29 12.49
C ASP A 47 10.85 -18.84 12.77
N ILE A 48 9.90 -19.29 11.94
CA ILE A 48 8.46 -19.09 12.17
C ILE A 48 8.05 -19.72 13.51
N MET A 49 8.54 -20.92 13.82
CA MET A 49 8.26 -21.59 15.09
C MET A 49 8.75 -20.79 16.30
N SER A 50 9.97 -20.27 16.22
CA SER A 50 10.55 -19.40 17.25
C SER A 50 9.75 -18.12 17.43
N SER A 51 9.34 -17.45 16.35
CA SER A 51 8.50 -16.23 16.44
C SER A 51 7.16 -16.48 17.12
N PHE A 52 6.57 -17.67 16.91
CA PHE A 52 5.30 -18.06 17.52
C PHE A 52 5.44 -18.67 18.91
N ASN A 53 6.65 -18.76 19.47
CA ASN A 53 6.96 -19.46 20.72
C ASN A 53 6.30 -20.85 20.77
N THR A 54 6.36 -21.60 19.65
CA THR A 54 5.67 -22.89 19.53
C THR A 54 6.59 -23.95 18.96
N THR A 55 6.42 -25.17 19.46
CA THR A 55 7.09 -26.38 18.94
C THR A 55 6.22 -27.14 17.93
N SER A 56 4.96 -26.74 17.75
CA SER A 56 4.00 -27.47 16.93
C SER A 56 4.03 -27.05 15.45
N LYS A 57 4.64 -27.89 14.62
CA LYS A 57 4.63 -27.73 13.15
C LYS A 57 3.22 -27.71 12.57
N ASN A 58 2.33 -28.52 13.13
CA ASN A 58 0.94 -28.66 12.66
C ASN A 58 0.15 -27.38 12.88
N ARG A 59 0.36 -26.68 14.01
CA ARG A 59 -0.32 -25.41 14.30
C ARG A 59 -0.01 -24.37 13.22
N ILE A 60 1.27 -24.15 12.92
CA ILE A 60 1.71 -23.20 11.89
C ILE A 60 1.20 -23.62 10.51
N SER A 61 1.34 -24.89 10.16
CA SER A 61 0.87 -25.41 8.87
C SER A 61 -0.64 -25.22 8.69
N SER A 62 -1.43 -25.39 9.75
CA SER A 62 -2.88 -25.15 9.73
C SER A 62 -3.23 -23.67 9.55
N THR A 63 -2.45 -22.75 10.15
CA THR A 63 -2.63 -21.30 10.00
C THR A 63 -2.29 -20.86 8.57
N ILE A 64 -1.19 -21.37 8.00
CA ILE A 64 -0.81 -21.11 6.61
C ILE A 64 -1.94 -21.54 5.67
N LYS A 65 -2.46 -22.76 5.81
CA LYS A 65 -3.58 -23.26 5.00
C LYS A 65 -4.85 -22.39 5.12
N LYS A 66 -5.13 -21.85 6.31
CA LYS A 66 -6.28 -20.94 6.51
C LYS A 66 -6.10 -19.61 5.80
N LEU A 67 -4.89 -19.04 5.84
CA LEU A 67 -4.56 -17.81 5.10
C LEU A 67 -4.59 -18.02 3.58
N GLU A 68 -4.11 -19.17 3.12
CA GLU A 68 -4.16 -19.57 1.71
C GLU A 68 -5.62 -19.73 1.24
N LYS A 69 -6.48 -20.38 2.04
CA LYS A 69 -7.92 -20.49 1.76
C LYS A 69 -8.64 -19.13 1.71
N LYS A 70 -8.17 -18.15 2.49
CA LYS A 70 -8.68 -16.77 2.48
C LYS A 70 -8.14 -15.95 1.30
N GLY A 71 -7.21 -16.47 0.51
CA GLY A 71 -6.62 -15.77 -0.63
C GLY A 71 -5.67 -14.63 -0.23
N LEU A 72 -5.17 -14.62 1.01
CA LEU A 72 -4.28 -13.55 1.51
C LEU A 72 -2.81 -13.86 1.26
N ILE A 73 -2.47 -15.14 1.13
CA ILE A 73 -1.13 -15.60 0.79
C ILE A 73 -1.20 -16.66 -0.30
N LYS A 74 -0.12 -16.77 -1.07
CA LYS A 74 0.16 -17.91 -1.94
C LYS A 74 1.45 -18.56 -1.48
N VAL A 75 1.48 -19.89 -1.43
CA VAL A 75 2.67 -20.64 -1.01
C VAL A 75 3.16 -21.46 -2.18
N ASP A 76 4.43 -21.27 -2.51
CA ASP A 76 5.15 -22.12 -3.45
C ASP A 76 6.02 -23.09 -2.65
N ARG A 77 5.81 -24.39 -2.88
CA ARG A 77 6.44 -25.50 -2.17
C ARG A 77 7.37 -26.32 -3.08
N ASP A 78 7.56 -25.88 -4.32
CA ASP A 78 8.35 -26.63 -5.32
C ASP A 78 9.86 -26.45 -5.10
N HIS A 79 10.23 -25.54 -4.19
CA HIS A 79 11.61 -25.21 -3.86
C HIS A 79 12.05 -25.82 -2.52
N THR A 80 13.37 -25.95 -2.32
CA THR A 80 13.99 -26.46 -1.07
C THR A 80 13.50 -25.71 0.17
N ASN A 81 13.23 -24.42 0.03
CA ASN A 81 12.53 -23.61 1.03
C ASN A 81 11.22 -23.11 0.45
N ASN A 82 10.15 -23.20 1.25
CA ASN A 82 8.86 -22.63 0.89
C ASN A 82 8.98 -21.13 0.66
N ARG A 83 8.37 -20.64 -0.42
CA ARG A 83 8.24 -19.21 -0.69
C ARG A 83 6.81 -18.78 -0.40
N TYR A 84 6.69 -17.71 0.39
CA TYR A 84 5.43 -17.16 0.83
C TYR A 84 5.22 -15.81 0.16
N TYR A 85 4.17 -15.70 -0.65
CA TYR A 85 3.77 -14.49 -1.34
C TYR A 85 2.60 -13.86 -0.61
N VAL A 86 2.76 -12.64 -0.12
CA VAL A 86 1.65 -11.85 0.43
C VAL A 86 0.92 -11.20 -0.74
N VAL A 87 -0.38 -11.47 -0.87
CA VAL A 87 -1.19 -10.94 -1.97
C VAL A 87 -1.32 -9.42 -1.79
N ASN A 88 -1.23 -8.68 -2.91
CA ASN A 88 -1.33 -7.22 -2.95
C ASN A 88 -0.24 -6.47 -2.16
N ILE A 89 0.93 -7.06 -1.94
CA ILE A 89 2.03 -6.41 -1.21
C ILE A 89 2.50 -5.10 -1.87
N GLU A 90 2.37 -5.01 -3.21
CA GLU A 90 2.69 -3.85 -4.03
C GLU A 90 1.86 -2.61 -3.67
N LEU A 91 0.65 -2.78 -3.13
CA LEU A 91 -0.18 -1.66 -2.66
C LEU A 91 0.43 -0.96 -1.43
N PHE A 92 1.30 -1.66 -0.69
CA PHE A 92 1.91 -1.17 0.53
C PHE A 92 3.36 -0.74 0.31
N ILE A 93 4.11 -1.51 -0.47
CA ILE A 93 5.48 -1.17 -0.84
C ILE A 93 5.41 -0.13 -1.95
N ASN A 94 5.46 1.14 -1.59
CA ASN A 94 5.66 2.22 -2.54
C ASN A 94 7.06 2.09 -3.15
N GLN A 95 7.21 1.25 -4.17
CA GLN A 95 8.34 1.38 -5.07
C GLN A 95 8.14 2.73 -5.77
N GLY A 96 8.99 3.70 -5.44
CA GLY A 96 9.11 4.89 -6.29
C GLY A 96 9.27 4.39 -7.72
N LYS A 97 8.31 4.74 -8.57
CA LYS A 97 8.17 4.26 -9.95
C LYS A 97 9.53 4.10 -10.63
N SER A 98 10.00 2.85 -10.72
CA SER A 98 10.81 2.44 -11.86
C SER A 98 9.81 2.18 -12.97
N ASN A 99 9.83 3.04 -13.99
CA ASN A 99 9.10 2.83 -15.22
C ASN A 99 9.64 1.57 -15.90
N ASP A 100 8.99 0.42 -15.71
CA ASP A 100 9.06 -0.65 -16.68
C ASP A 100 7.73 -0.75 -17.41
N LYS A 101 7.78 -0.25 -18.64
CA LYS A 101 6.77 -0.44 -19.67
C LYS A 101 6.65 -1.95 -19.93
N ASN A 102 5.66 -2.61 -19.36
CA ASN A 102 4.91 -3.61 -20.11
C ASN A 102 3.49 -3.78 -19.58
N GLY A 103 2.55 -3.81 -20.51
CA GLY A 103 1.13 -3.64 -20.23
C GLY A 103 0.50 -4.82 -19.50
N ASN A 104 -0.18 -4.53 -18.40
CA ASN A 104 -1.60 -4.80 -18.26
C ASN A 104 -2.14 -4.03 -17.05
N LYS A 105 -3.11 -3.15 -17.31
CA LYS A 105 -3.91 -2.50 -16.28
C LYS A 105 -4.68 -3.55 -15.46
N PRO A 106 -4.82 -3.35 -14.15
CA PRO A 106 -6.09 -3.58 -13.46
C PRO A 106 -6.66 -2.21 -13.12
N THR A 107 -7.35 -1.58 -14.07
CA THR A 107 -8.82 -1.43 -14.09
C THR A 107 -9.51 -1.65 -12.73
N LYS A 108 -10.28 -0.63 -12.35
CA LYS A 108 -11.25 -0.52 -11.24
C LYS A 108 -10.65 -0.09 -9.90
N GLU A 109 -10.39 1.22 -9.87
CA GLU A 109 -10.84 2.11 -8.80
C GLU A 109 -12.03 1.50 -8.04
N ILE A 110 -11.78 1.12 -6.79
CA ILE A 110 -12.83 0.78 -5.84
C ILE A 110 -13.36 2.13 -5.34
N GLU A 111 -14.56 2.50 -5.80
CA GLU A 111 -15.33 3.61 -5.23
C GLU A 111 -15.40 3.43 -3.70
N GLY A 112 -14.85 4.40 -2.96
CA GLY A 112 -14.91 4.42 -1.49
C GLY A 112 -13.59 4.63 -0.76
N GLN A 113 -12.44 4.68 -1.46
CA GLN A 113 -11.18 5.05 -0.80
C GLN A 113 -11.05 6.56 -0.74
N VAL A 114 -11.64 7.15 0.30
CA VAL A 114 -11.49 8.56 0.64
C VAL A 114 -10.03 8.81 1.00
N SER A 115 -9.24 9.34 0.08
CA SER A 115 -8.04 10.10 0.42
C SER A 115 -8.51 11.34 1.17
N ILE A 116 -8.60 11.26 2.51
CA ILE A 116 -8.83 12.43 3.35
C ILE A 116 -7.50 13.18 3.45
N GLU A 117 -7.08 13.76 2.33
CA GLU A 117 -6.37 15.02 2.38
C GLU A 117 -7.48 16.05 2.31
N GLU A 118 -7.89 16.52 3.49
CA GLU A 118 -8.90 17.56 3.66
C GLU A 118 -8.48 18.78 2.81
N LEU A 119 -9.04 18.89 1.60
CA LEU A 119 -8.77 20.02 0.72
C LEU A 119 -9.20 21.28 1.46
N THR A 120 -8.28 22.21 1.61
CA THR A 120 -8.61 23.50 2.19
C THR A 120 -9.62 24.22 1.27
N PRO A 121 -10.53 25.05 1.80
CA PRO A 121 -11.57 25.71 1.00
C PRO A 121 -10.99 26.61 -0.11
N GLU A 122 -9.72 27.00 0.00
CA GLU A 122 -8.98 27.75 -1.02
C GLU A 122 -8.55 26.87 -2.19
N GLU A 123 -8.11 25.63 -1.94
CA GLU A 123 -7.70 24.68 -2.99
C GLU A 123 -8.88 24.23 -3.84
N SER A 124 -10.05 24.01 -3.22
CA SER A 124 -11.30 23.67 -3.93
C SER A 124 -11.71 24.77 -4.90
N LYS A 125 -11.65 26.04 -4.47
CA LYS A 125 -11.96 27.19 -5.34
C LYS A 125 -10.99 27.31 -6.51
N VAL A 126 -9.69 27.08 -6.29
CA VAL A 126 -8.69 27.11 -7.38
C VAL A 126 -8.98 26.01 -8.42
N ILE A 127 -9.34 24.80 -7.98
CA ILE A 127 -9.71 23.69 -8.86
C ILE A 127 -10.92 24.07 -9.72
N GLU A 128 -11.98 24.61 -9.13
CA GLU A 128 -13.18 25.04 -9.86
C GLU A 128 -12.86 26.15 -10.88
N LEU A 129 -12.01 27.12 -10.50
CA LEU A 129 -11.66 28.27 -11.35
C LEU A 129 -10.74 27.94 -12.52
N THR A 130 -9.87 26.94 -12.36
CA THR A 130 -8.81 26.62 -13.32
C THR A 130 -9.04 25.31 -14.05
N SER A 131 -9.97 24.47 -13.58
CA SER A 131 -10.18 23.09 -14.01
C SER A 131 -8.89 22.24 -13.93
N PHE A 132 -7.98 22.61 -13.03
CA PHE A 132 -6.72 21.91 -12.82
C PHE A 132 -6.87 20.76 -11.82
N THR A 133 -5.96 19.79 -11.93
CA THR A 133 -5.89 18.69 -10.96
C THR A 133 -5.50 19.22 -9.57
N PRO A 134 -5.88 18.53 -8.46
CA PRO A 134 -5.58 18.99 -7.10
C PRO A 134 -4.10 19.31 -6.86
N ASN A 135 -3.20 18.48 -7.41
CA ASN A 135 -1.75 18.68 -7.30
C ASN A 135 -1.25 19.93 -8.04
N GLN A 136 -1.84 20.25 -9.20
CA GLN A 136 -1.50 21.45 -9.96
C GLN A 136 -2.02 22.70 -9.25
N SER A 137 -3.24 22.63 -8.71
CA SER A 137 -3.86 23.72 -7.93
C SER A 137 -3.05 24.03 -6.67
N ARG A 138 -2.58 23.00 -5.94
CA ARG A 138 -1.73 23.17 -4.75
C ARG A 138 -0.41 23.86 -5.08
N ARG A 139 0.25 23.43 -6.16
CA ARG A 139 1.50 24.05 -6.64
C ARG A 139 1.30 25.50 -7.09
N LEU A 140 0.16 25.80 -7.72
CA LEU A 140 -0.18 27.15 -8.14
C LEU A 140 -0.47 28.07 -6.94
N LEU A 141 -1.13 27.56 -5.91
CA LEU A 141 -1.40 28.28 -4.67
C LEU A 141 -0.10 28.57 -3.90
N GLU A 142 0.81 27.60 -3.85
CA GLU A 142 2.14 27.75 -3.25
C GLU A 142 2.99 28.81 -3.96
N LEU A 143 3.04 28.78 -5.31
CA LEU A 143 3.69 29.81 -6.13
C LEU A 143 3.08 31.20 -5.91
N SER A 144 1.79 31.25 -5.60
CA SER A 144 1.06 32.49 -5.32
C SER A 144 1.22 32.98 -3.87
N LYS A 145 2.07 32.33 -3.07
CA LYS A 145 2.24 32.57 -1.62
C LYS A 145 0.93 32.48 -0.85
N ASN A 146 0.08 31.50 -1.20
CA ASN A 146 -1.25 31.29 -0.61
C ASN A 146 -2.18 32.50 -0.70
N LYS A 147 -1.99 33.37 -1.72
CA LYS A 147 -2.88 34.51 -1.98
C LYS A 147 -3.71 34.26 -3.23
N LEU A 148 -4.99 33.95 -3.02
CA LEU A 148 -5.94 33.64 -4.10
C LEU A 148 -6.07 34.79 -5.12
N ASP A 149 -5.99 36.06 -4.67
CA ASP A 149 -6.04 37.25 -5.54
C ASP A 149 -4.98 37.27 -6.64
N LYS A 150 -3.80 36.70 -6.37
CA LYS A 150 -2.73 36.61 -7.37
C LYS A 150 -3.04 35.57 -8.44
N VAL A 151 -3.69 34.47 -8.07
CA VAL A 151 -4.16 33.44 -9.02
C VAL A 151 -5.18 34.03 -9.99
N TYR A 152 -6.14 34.81 -9.47
CA TYR A 152 -7.10 35.54 -10.30
C TYR A 152 -6.44 36.53 -11.26
N ARG A 153 -5.39 37.21 -10.80
CA ARG A 153 -4.66 38.20 -11.63
C ARG A 153 -3.89 37.53 -12.77
N ILE A 154 -3.29 36.36 -12.55
CA ILE A 154 -2.57 35.59 -13.58
C ILE A 154 -3.52 35.17 -14.71
N ARG A 155 -4.73 34.69 -14.38
CA ARG A 155 -5.70 34.28 -15.41
C ARG A 155 -6.23 35.43 -16.26
N ARG A 156 -6.34 36.65 -15.71
CA ARG A 156 -6.75 37.83 -16.49
C ARG A 156 -5.69 38.30 -17.50
N VAL A 157 -4.42 37.94 -17.32
CA VAL A 157 -3.32 38.38 -18.20
C VAL A 157 -3.18 37.51 -19.45
N CYS A 158 -3.86 36.36 -19.51
CA CYS A 158 -3.94 35.54 -20.73
C CYS A 158 -5.40 35.29 -21.09
N PRO A 159 -6.08 36.25 -21.77
CA PRO A 159 -7.24 35.89 -22.56
C PRO A 159 -6.80 34.97 -23.72
N ARG A 160 -7.61 33.95 -23.99
CA ARG A 160 -7.43 33.03 -25.12
C ARG A 160 -7.40 33.77 -26.45
#